data_AF-A0A6C7DEA1-F1
#
_entry.id   AF-A0A6C7DEA1-F1
#
_cell.length_a   1.000
_cell.length_b   1.000
_cell.length_c   1.000
_cell.angle_alpha   90.00
_cell.angle_beta   90.00
_cell.angle_gamma   90.00
#
_symmetry.space_group_name_H-M   'P 1'
#
loop_
_entity.id
_entity.type
_entity.pdbx_description
1 polymer ?
#
loop_
_entity_poly.entity_id
_entity_poly.type
_entity_poly.pdbx_seq_one_letter_code
_entity_poly.pdbx_strand_id
1 'polypeptide(L)' 'MKIQVNGMIYDESNRDCQCHLADAQHEVFAFIQCLDVGMDGTASPIKKRYWGRYNHDDKEASIRAIMENGGKWPVLPK' A
#
# COMPACT_ATOMS: atom_id res chain seq x y z
N MET A 1 6.39 10.40 2.82
CA MET A 1 5.00 10.72 2.38
C MET A 1 4.01 9.92 3.23
N LYS A 2 2.82 10.46 3.54
CA LYS A 2 1.77 9.77 4.33
C LYS A 2 0.41 9.83 3.63
N ILE A 3 -0.27 8.69 3.53
CA ILE A 3 -1.54 8.50 2.84
C ILE A 3 -2.50 7.77 3.79
N GLN A 4 -3.75 8.23 3.87
CA GLN A 4 -4.78 7.62 4.67
C GLN A 4 -6.06 7.43 3.85
N VAL A 5 -6.65 6.24 3.93
CA VAL A 5 -7.85 5.86 3.17
C VAL A 5 -8.58 4.73 3.90
N ASN A 6 -9.88 4.83 4.09
CA ASN A 6 -10.72 3.75 4.66
C ASN A 6 -10.17 3.09 5.93
N GLY A 7 -9.62 3.87 6.87
CA GLY A 7 -9.01 3.35 8.10
C GLY A 7 -7.60 2.75 7.93
N MET A 8 -7.07 2.74 6.71
CA MET A 8 -5.71 2.30 6.38
C MET A 8 -4.76 3.49 6.25
N ILE A 9 -3.53 3.30 6.71
CA ILE A 9 -2.46 4.28 6.68
C ILE A 9 -1.25 3.67 6.00
N TYR A 10 -0.73 4.37 4.99
CA TYR A 10 0.61 4.16 4.46
C TYR A 10 1.47 5.36 4.83
N ASP A 11 2.57 5.12 5.55
CA ASP A 11 3.54 6.15 5.91
C ASP A 11 4.93 5.67 5.54
N GLU A 12 5.54 6.31 4.55
CA GLU A 12 6.86 5.94 4.03
C GLU A 12 7.98 6.03 5.08
N SER A 13 7.78 6.81 6.15
CA SER A 13 8.73 6.88 7.28
C SER A 13 8.55 5.73 8.28
N ASN A 14 7.43 5.00 8.21
CA ASN A 14 7.13 3.89 9.09
C ASN A 14 7.68 2.58 8.49
N ARG A 15 8.58 1.90 9.23
CA ARG A 15 9.19 0.62 8.83
C ARG A 15 8.19 -0.49 8.48
N ASP A 16 6.99 -0.42 9.04
CA ASP A 16 5.93 -1.41 8.82
C ASP A 16 5.09 -1.10 7.58
N CYS A 17 5.26 0.08 6.98
CA CYS A 17 4.76 0.40 5.65
C CYS A 17 5.88 0.15 4.62
N GLN A 18 5.54 -0.52 3.52
CA GLN A 18 6.51 -0.86 2.47
C GLN A 18 5.90 -0.64 1.10
N CYS A 19 6.71 -0.22 0.14
CA CYS A 19 6.32 -0.10 -1.25
C CYS A 19 7.44 -0.69 -2.09
N HIS A 20 7.20 -1.90 -2.61
CA HIS A 20 8.13 -2.56 -3.52
C HIS A 20 7.64 -2.35 -4.94
N LEU A 21 8.50 -1.82 -5.80
CA LEU A 21 8.19 -1.64 -7.22
C LEU A 21 8.70 -2.85 -8.00
N ALA A 22 7.91 -3.28 -8.98
CA ALA A 22 8.32 -4.28 -9.95
C ALA A 22 7.88 -3.82 -11.34
N ASP A 23 8.79 -3.85 -12.30
CA ASP A 23 8.51 -3.62 -13.70
C ASP A 23 8.18 -4.94 -14.42
N ALA A 24 7.20 -4.88 -15.32
CA ALA A 24 6.85 -5.98 -16.21
C ALA A 24 6.22 -5.44 -17.49
N GLN A 25 6.78 -5.79 -18.65
CA GLN A 25 6.24 -5.42 -19.98
C GLN A 25 5.90 -3.92 -20.10
N HIS A 26 6.84 -3.04 -19.77
CA HIS A 26 6.69 -1.57 -19.83
C HIS A 26 5.68 -0.96 -18.83
N GLU A 27 5.10 -1.77 -17.94
CA GLU A 27 4.26 -1.29 -16.84
C GLU A 27 5.00 -1.45 -15.51
N VAL A 28 4.78 -0.51 -14.59
CA VAL A 28 5.30 -0.60 -13.22
C VAL A 28 4.15 -0.94 -12.29
N PHE A 29 4.39 -1.90 -11.41
CA PHE A 29 3.48 -2.30 -10.35
C PHE A 29 4.09 -1.98 -8.99
N ALA A 30 3.25 -1.61 -8.04
CA ALA A 30 3.66 -1.45 -6.65
C ALA A 30 2.97 -2.49 -5.77
N PHE A 31 3.74 -3.07 -4.87
CA PHE A 31 3.31 -3.96 -3.80
C PHE A 31 3.39 -3.20 -2.49
N ILE A 32 2.24 -2.80 -1.98
CA ILE A 32 2.08 -1.92 -0.83
C ILE A 32 1.76 -2.74 0.42
N GLN A 33 2.55 -2.58 1.48
CA GLN A 33 2.18 -2.94 2.84
C GLN A 33 1.76 -1.66 3.58
N CYS A 34 0.57 -1.67 4.18
CA CYS A 34 0.02 -0.56 4.95
C CYS A 34 -0.55 -1.07 6.29
N LEU A 35 -0.91 -0.15 7.17
CA LEU A 35 -1.48 -0.45 8.48
C LEU A 35 -2.97 -0.13 8.48
N ASP A 36 -3.82 -1.10 8.77
CA ASP A 36 -5.22 -0.87 9.11
C ASP A 36 -5.33 -0.58 10.60
N VAL A 37 -5.81 0.61 10.94
CA VAL A 37 -6.01 1.08 12.32
C VAL A 37 -7.49 1.17 12.70
N GLY A 38 -8.38 0.61 11.86
CA GLY A 38 -9.82 0.75 12.01
C GLY A 38 -10.32 2.15 11.64
N MET A 39 -11.65 2.30 11.58
CA MET A 39 -12.28 3.58 11.19
C MET A 39 -12.11 4.69 12.24
N ASP A 40 -11.91 4.33 13.51
CA ASP A 40 -11.71 5.25 14.62
C ASP A 40 -10.23 5.48 14.96
N GLY A 41 -9.31 4.77 14.31
CA GLY A 41 -7.87 4.86 14.56
C GLY A 41 -7.43 4.28 15.91
N THR A 42 -8.31 3.60 16.64
CA THR A 42 -8.03 3.06 17.97
C THR A 42 -7.67 1.58 17.97
N ALA A 43 -7.90 0.89 16.86
CA ALA A 43 -7.57 -0.52 16.75
C ALA A 43 -6.06 -0.74 16.67
N SER A 44 -5.61 -1.85 17.25
CA SER A 44 -4.23 -2.32 17.09
C SER A 44 -3.88 -2.41 15.59
N PRO A 45 -2.79 -1.77 15.13
CA PRO A 45 -2.45 -1.74 13.71
C PRO A 45 -2.26 -3.14 13.12
N ILE A 46 -3.05 -3.47 12.10
CA ILE A 46 -2.93 -4.73 11.35
C ILE A 46 -2.26 -4.47 10.01
N LYS A 47 -1.20 -5.21 9.69
CA LYS A 47 -0.54 -5.13 8.39
C LYS A 47 -1.44 -5.70 7.31
N LYS A 48 -1.81 -4.88 6.33
CA LYS A 48 -2.48 -5.29 5.10
C LYS A 48 -1.58 -5.09 3.90
N ARG A 49 -1.81 -5.86 2.84
CA ARG A 49 -0.95 -5.90 1.66
C ARG A 49 -1.79 -5.91 0.39
N TYR A 50 -1.41 -5.04 -0.53
CA TYR A 50 -2.10 -4.80 -1.78
C TYR A 50 -1.10 -4.66 -2.92
N TRP A 51 -1.56 -4.85 -4.15
CA TRP A 51 -0.77 -4.57 -5.33
C TRP A 51 -1.62 -3.97 -6.45
N GLY A 52 -0.97 -3.23 -7.33
CA GLY A 52 -1.61 -2.67 -8.53
C GLY A 52 -0.64 -1.82 -9.34
N ARG A 53 -1.16 -1.18 -10.39
CA ARG A 53 -0.36 -0.32 -11.29
C ARG A 53 0.15 0.91 -10.55
N TYR A 54 1.34 1.36 -10.95
CA TYR A 54 2.03 2.47 -10.33
C TYR A 54 2.60 3.41 -11.37
N ASN A 55 2.32 4.70 -11.22
CA ASN A 55 2.87 5.77 -12.03
C ASN A 55 3.90 6.56 -11.21
N HIS A 56 5.12 6.70 -11.73
CA HIS A 56 6.18 7.50 -11.09
C HIS A 56 5.84 8.99 -11.02
N ASP A 57 5.15 9.52 -12.02
CA ASP A 57 4.76 10.93 -12.09
C ASP A 57 3.62 11.27 -11.12
N ASP A 58 2.85 10.26 -10.69
CA ASP A 58 1.76 10.41 -9.72
C ASP A 58 1.79 9.28 -8.67
N LYS A 59 2.87 9.29 -7.91
CA LYS A 59 3.15 8.31 -6.85
C LYS A 59 2.04 8.27 -5.79
N GLU A 60 1.59 9.43 -5.31
CA GLU A 60 0.61 9.50 -4.22
C GLU A 60 -0.74 8.94 -4.66
N ALA A 61 -1.24 9.35 -5.83
CA ALA A 61 -2.52 8.83 -6.34
C ALA A 61 -2.44 7.34 -6.64
N SER A 62 -1.32 6.85 -7.17
CA SER A 62 -1.10 5.42 -7.41
C SER A 62 -1.22 4.60 -6.13
N ILE A 63 -0.52 5.00 -5.06
CA ILE A 63 -0.57 4.27 -3.79
C ILE A 63 -1.96 4.35 -3.16
N ARG A 64 -2.63 5.52 -3.21
CA ARG A 64 -4.01 5.67 -2.75
C ARG A 64 -4.95 4.70 -3.48
N ALA A 65 -4.89 4.67 -4.81
CA ALA A 65 -5.71 3.80 -5.64
C ALA A 65 -5.47 2.31 -5.35
N ILE A 66 -4.21 1.92 -5.11
CA ILE A 66 -3.86 0.54 -4.73
C ILE A 66 -4.42 0.20 -3.35
N MET A 67 -4.35 1.10 -2.37
CA MET A 67 -4.92 0.87 -1.04
C MET A 67 -6.45 0.72 -1.10
N GLU A 68 -7.13 1.49 -1.95
CA GLU A 68 -8.59 1.42 -2.09
C GLU A 68 -9.08 0.21 -2.89
N ASN A 69 -8.46 -0.05 -4.04
CA ASN A 69 -8.99 -0.93 -5.09
C ASN A 69 -8.01 -2.00 -5.57
N GLY A 70 -6.80 -2.05 -5.00
CA GLY A 70 -5.75 -2.98 -5.41
C GLY A 70 -6.09 -4.44 -5.10
N GLY A 71 -5.42 -5.35 -5.81
CA GLY A 71 -5.51 -6.77 -5.53
C GLY A 71 -4.87 -7.11 -4.18
N LYS A 72 -5.42 -8.06 -3.44
CA LYS A 72 -4.78 -8.55 -2.21
C LYS A 72 -3.47 -9.24 -2.53
N TRP A 73 -2.43 -8.94 -1.77
CA TRP A 73 -1.12 -9.57 -1.91
C TRP A 73 -0.82 -10.45 -0.68
N PRO A 74 -0.68 -11.78 -0.82
CA PRO A 74 -0.47 -12.66 0.31
C PRO A 74 0.92 -12.52 0.93
N VAL A 75 1.09 -13.06 2.14
CA VAL A 75 2.42 -13.36 2.67
C VAL A 75 2.90 -14.62 1.95
N LEU A 76 3.89 -14.48 1.07
CA LEU A 76 4.53 -15.64 0.46
C LEU A 76 5.39 -16.37 1.51
N PRO A 77 5.46 -17.71 1.48
CA PRO A 77 6.39 -18.47 2.29
C PRO A 77 7.84 -18.04 2.01
N LYS A 78 8.69 -18.12 3.03
CA LYS A 78 10.12 -17.81 2.94
C LYS A 78 10.91 -18.98 2.38
#